data_AF-A0A9E2TNX3-F1
#
_entry.id   AF-A0A9E2TNX3-F1
#
_cell.length_a   1.000
_cell.length_b   1.000
_cell.length_c   1.000
_cell.angle_alpha   90.00
_cell.angle_beta   90.00
_cell.angle_gamma   90.00
#
_symmetry.space_group_name_H-M   'P 1'
#
loop_
_entity.id
_entity.type
_entity.pdbx_description
1 polymer ?
#
loop_
_entity_poly.entity_id
_entity_poly.type
_entity_poly.pdbx_seq_one_letter_code
_entity_poly.pdbx_strand_id
1 'polypeptide(L)'
;MPGENQDRAQLDNLSRALLRLHKALLDGERVTYERVHGRIPTNGAFFQLVLGDAWFAWLRPLSQLMAKLDELSESKEVADRAEISVVVASVRTLLMPSEEGDGFGRHYYVALQRDPDVGLAHAAVRALLR
;
A
#
# COMPACT_ATOMS: atom_id res chain seq x y z
N MET A 1 23.25 -8.52 -16.61
CA MET A 1 23.34 -9.90 -16.07
C MET A 1 21.93 -10.48 -15.92
N PRO A 2 21.70 -11.80 -16.01
CA PRO A 2 20.35 -12.38 -15.92
C PRO A 2 19.62 -12.12 -14.58
N GLY A 3 20.34 -11.88 -13.47
CA GLY A 3 19.74 -11.60 -12.16
C GLY A 3 19.12 -10.20 -12.00
N GLU A 4 19.66 -9.17 -12.66
CA GLU A 4 19.14 -7.79 -12.54
C GLU A 4 17.74 -7.65 -13.14
N ASN A 5 17.48 -8.35 -14.25
CA ASN A 5 16.17 -8.37 -14.89
C ASN A 5 15.11 -9.08 -14.04
N GLN A 6 15.54 -10.06 -13.24
CA GLN A 6 14.67 -10.81 -12.33
C GLN A 6 14.30 -9.96 -11.10
N ASP A 7 15.30 -9.27 -10.51
CA ASP A 7 15.08 -8.35 -9.39
C ASP A 7 14.08 -7.25 -9.79
N ARG A 8 14.26 -6.64 -10.96
CA ARG A 8 13.34 -5.61 -11.49
C ARG A 8 11.93 -6.13 -11.73
N ALA A 9 11.80 -7.31 -12.34
CA ALA A 9 10.49 -7.92 -12.56
C ALA A 9 9.76 -8.24 -11.23
N GLN A 10 10.50 -8.60 -10.19
CA GLN A 10 9.95 -8.80 -8.84
C GLN A 10 9.46 -7.49 -8.23
N LEU A 11 10.23 -6.40 -8.33
CA LEU A 11 9.82 -5.09 -7.81
C LEU A 11 8.60 -4.55 -8.53
N ASP A 12 8.56 -4.65 -9.86
CA ASP A 12 7.38 -4.27 -10.66
C ASP A 12 6.13 -5.06 -10.23
N ASN A 13 6.26 -6.36 -9.98
CA ASN A 13 5.15 -7.19 -9.53
C ASN A 13 4.68 -6.80 -8.13
N LEU A 14 5.61 -6.50 -7.23
CA LEU A 14 5.32 -6.01 -5.89
C LEU A 14 4.63 -4.64 -5.93
N SER A 15 5.13 -3.70 -6.74
CA SER A 15 4.51 -2.38 -6.92
C SER A 15 3.07 -2.50 -7.42
N ARG A 16 2.86 -3.30 -8.47
CA ARG A 16 1.50 -3.58 -8.99
C ARG A 16 0.58 -4.20 -7.94
N ALA A 17 1.09 -5.08 -7.07
CA ALA A 17 0.30 -5.68 -6.01
C ALA A 17 -0.02 -4.68 -4.88
N LEU A 18 0.95 -3.84 -4.50
CA LEU A 18 0.76 -2.77 -3.51
C LEU A 18 -0.23 -1.72 -4.01
N LEU A 19 -0.20 -1.37 -5.30
CA LEU A 19 -1.17 -0.46 -5.90
C LEU A 19 -2.60 -1.00 -5.80
N ARG A 20 -2.80 -2.30 -6.05
CA ARG A 20 -4.11 -2.96 -5.87
C ARG A 20 -4.55 -2.94 -4.41
N LEU A 21 -3.64 -3.21 -3.48
CA LEU A 21 -3.92 -3.14 -2.04
C LEU A 21 -4.30 -1.72 -1.60
N HIS A 22 -3.52 -0.72 -1.98
CA HIS A 22 -3.78 0.68 -1.68
C HIS A 22 -5.14 1.13 -2.23
N LYS A 23 -5.48 0.72 -3.45
CA LYS A 23 -6.81 0.99 -4.03
C LYS A 23 -7.93 0.35 -3.21
N ALA A 24 -7.82 -0.93 -2.85
CA ALA A 24 -8.84 -1.61 -2.05
C ALA A 24 -9.04 -0.92 -0.68
N LEU A 25 -7.95 -0.49 -0.04
CA LEU A 25 -8.01 0.28 1.20
C LEU A 25 -8.73 1.62 1.01
N LEU A 26 -8.40 2.36 -0.05
CA LEU A 26 -9.06 3.63 -0.38
C LEU A 26 -10.55 3.45 -0.66
N ASP A 27 -10.93 2.43 -1.41
CA ASP A 27 -12.33 2.14 -1.74
C ASP A 27 -13.13 1.80 -0.46
N GLY A 28 -12.57 0.98 0.44
CA GLY A 28 -13.19 0.66 1.73
C GLY A 28 -13.29 1.88 2.68
N GLU A 29 -12.26 2.72 2.72
CA GLU A 29 -12.28 3.95 3.51
C GLU A 29 -13.24 4.98 2.95
N ARG A 30 -13.36 5.10 1.63
CA ARG A 30 -14.35 5.94 0.96
C ARG A 30 -15.76 5.58 1.42
N VAL A 31 -16.12 4.30 1.42
CA VAL A 31 -17.45 3.84 1.86
C VAL A 31 -17.71 4.21 3.32
N THR A 32 -16.69 4.09 4.18
CA THR A 32 -16.83 4.40 5.60
C THR A 32 -16.94 5.91 5.83
N TYR A 33 -16.12 6.71 5.14
CA TYR A 33 -16.18 8.16 5.15
C TYR A 33 -17.55 8.67 4.68
N GLU A 34 -18.06 8.17 3.54
CA GLU A 34 -19.34 8.59 2.97
C GLU A 34 -20.53 8.27 3.90
N ARG A 35 -20.42 7.20 4.71
CA ARG A 35 -21.44 6.87 5.72
C ARG A 35 -21.50 7.88 6.86
N VAL A 36 -20.38 8.48 7.23
CA VAL A 36 -20.28 9.42 8.35
C VAL A 36 -20.47 10.87 7.90
N HIS A 37 -19.90 11.24 6.75
CA HIS A 37 -19.83 12.63 6.27
C HIS A 37 -20.77 12.92 5.09
N GLY A 38 -21.46 11.91 4.58
CA GLY A 38 -22.28 12.02 3.38
C GLY A 38 -21.48 11.77 2.09
N ARG A 39 -22.21 11.67 0.98
CA ARG A 39 -21.65 11.28 -0.32
C ARG A 39 -20.58 12.26 -0.81
N ILE A 40 -19.44 11.73 -1.27
CA ILE A 40 -18.42 12.54 -1.92
C ILE A 40 -18.87 12.84 -3.36
N PRO A 41 -18.93 14.12 -3.77
CA PRO A 41 -19.60 14.51 -5.01
C PRO A 41 -18.83 14.11 -6.28
N THR A 42 -17.50 14.07 -6.23
CA THR A 42 -16.66 13.81 -7.40
C THR A 42 -15.38 13.04 -7.02
N ASN A 43 -14.75 12.39 -8.00
CA ASN A 43 -13.43 11.76 -7.79
C ASN A 43 -12.34 12.80 -7.48
N GLY A 44 -12.44 14.02 -8.00
CA GLY A 44 -11.53 15.11 -7.65
C GLY A 44 -11.65 15.50 -6.17
N ALA A 45 -12.87 15.59 -5.65
CA ALA A 45 -13.11 15.85 -4.23
C ALA A 45 -12.56 14.71 -3.35
N PHE A 46 -12.77 13.45 -3.77
CA PHE A 46 -12.18 12.30 -3.08
C PHE A 46 -10.65 12.39 -3.04
N PHE A 47 -10.02 12.71 -4.17
CA PHE A 47 -8.57 12.84 -4.23
C PHE A 47 -8.05 13.94 -3.28
N GLN A 48 -8.72 15.09 -3.21
CA GLN A 48 -8.34 16.15 -2.26
C GLN A 48 -8.44 15.68 -0.79
N LEU A 49 -9.44 14.87 -0.45
CA LEU A 49 -9.56 14.25 0.87
C LEU A 49 -8.41 13.29 1.14
N VAL A 50 -8.08 12.41 0.19
CA VAL A 50 -6.97 11.46 0.32
C VAL A 50 -5.64 12.18 0.56
N LEU A 51 -5.44 13.34 -0.06
CA LEU A 51 -4.24 14.16 0.13
C LEU A 51 -4.21 14.87 1.49
N GLY A 52 -5.32 15.52 1.87
CA GLY A 52 -5.32 16.51 2.95
C GLY A 52 -5.98 16.07 4.26
N ASP A 53 -6.96 15.17 4.20
CA ASP A 53 -7.84 14.88 5.34
C ASP A 53 -7.20 13.87 6.32
N ALA A 54 -7.41 14.10 7.62
CA ALA A 54 -6.88 13.25 8.68
C ALA A 54 -7.45 11.82 8.63
N TRP A 55 -8.66 11.65 8.09
CA TRP A 55 -9.29 10.34 7.91
C TRP A 55 -8.44 9.41 7.04
N PHE A 56 -7.83 9.93 5.98
CA PHE A 56 -7.01 9.14 5.05
C PHE A 56 -5.53 9.17 5.39
N ALA A 57 -5.11 9.95 6.39
CA ALA A 57 -3.70 10.15 6.72
C ALA A 57 -2.96 8.85 7.09
N TRP A 58 -3.68 7.86 7.61
CA TRP A 58 -3.11 6.56 7.97
C TRP A 58 -2.61 5.76 6.75
N LEU A 59 -3.05 6.06 5.53
CA LEU A 59 -2.58 5.39 4.30
C LEU A 59 -1.28 5.97 3.75
N ARG A 60 -0.84 7.15 4.21
CA ARG A 60 0.37 7.83 3.74
C ARG A 60 1.65 6.98 3.82
N PRO A 61 1.91 6.21 4.89
CA PRO A 61 3.09 5.35 4.95
C PRO A 61 3.15 4.32 3.81
N LEU A 62 2.00 3.80 3.38
CA LEU A 62 1.92 2.86 2.25
C LEU A 62 2.24 3.57 0.93
N SER A 63 1.67 4.76 0.69
CA SER A 63 1.96 5.55 -0.52
C SER A 63 3.44 5.93 -0.62
N GLN A 64 4.08 6.27 0.50
CA GLN A 64 5.51 6.58 0.56
C GLN A 64 6.38 5.35 0.22
N LEU A 65 6.01 4.17 0.73
CA LEU A 65 6.71 2.93 0.40
C LEU A 65 6.55 2.54 -1.07
N MET A 66 5.36 2.74 -1.65
CA MET A 66 5.14 2.53 -3.08
C MET A 66 6.02 3.46 -3.93
N ALA A 67 6.08 4.75 -3.61
CA ALA A 67 6.92 5.70 -4.34
C ALA A 67 8.41 5.31 -4.33
N LYS A 68 8.94 4.86 -3.18
CA LYS A 68 10.31 4.34 -3.08
C LYS A 68 10.54 3.09 -3.93
N LEU A 69 9.55 2.20 -3.98
CA LEU A 69 9.64 0.99 -4.78
C LEU A 69 9.62 1.30 -6.29
N ASP A 70 8.81 2.27 -6.71
CA ASP A 70 8.74 2.73 -8.09
C ASP A 70 10.07 3.39 -8.51
N GLU A 71 10.65 4.23 -7.64
CA GLU A 71 11.98 4.83 -7.86
C GLU A 71 13.08 3.76 -8.06
N LEU A 72 13.10 2.74 -7.20
CA LEU A 72 14.03 1.61 -7.34
C LEU A 72 13.81 0.81 -8.63
N SER A 73 12.57 0.67 -9.07
CA SER A 73 12.21 -0.08 -10.29
C SER A 73 12.52 0.70 -11.57
N GLU A 74 12.52 2.02 -11.51
CA GLU A 74 12.84 2.92 -12.63
C GLU A 74 14.33 3.25 -12.73
N SER A 75 15.10 3.06 -11.65
CA SER A 75 16.54 3.33 -11.63
C SER A 75 17.27 2.63 -12.78
N LYS A 76 18.10 3.40 -13.48
CA LYS A 76 18.99 2.91 -14.55
C LYS A 76 20.31 2.38 -14.00
N GLU A 77 20.61 2.68 -12.74
CA GLU A 77 21.75 2.13 -12.02
C GLU A 77 21.40 0.74 -11.50
N VAL A 78 22.41 -0.08 -11.23
CA VAL A 78 22.21 -1.37 -10.57
C VAL A 78 21.71 -1.04 -9.17
N ALA A 79 20.41 -1.14 -8.95
CA ALA A 79 19.80 -0.94 -7.63
C ALA A 79 20.55 -1.81 -6.62
N ASP A 80 21.00 -1.19 -5.53
CA ASP A 80 21.74 -1.91 -4.50
C ASP A 80 20.82 -2.99 -3.92
N ARG A 81 21.23 -4.25 -4.04
CA ARG A 81 20.48 -5.38 -3.47
C ARG A 81 20.22 -5.21 -1.98
N ALA A 82 21.11 -4.50 -1.26
CA ALA A 82 20.88 -4.16 0.13
C ALA A 82 19.70 -3.18 0.29
N GLU A 83 19.62 -2.16 -0.55
CA GLU A 83 18.52 -1.18 -0.56
C GLU A 83 17.18 -1.83 -0.91
N ILE A 84 17.15 -2.67 -1.95
CA ILE A 84 15.97 -3.46 -2.30
C ILE A 84 15.50 -4.29 -1.09
N SER A 85 16.43 -4.98 -0.43
CA SER A 85 16.12 -5.81 0.75
C SER A 85 15.53 -4.99 1.90
N VAL A 86 16.04 -3.77 2.13
CA VAL A 86 15.54 -2.83 3.15
C VAL A 86 14.12 -2.37 2.83
N VAL A 87 13.83 -2.01 1.57
CA VAL A 87 12.48 -1.59 1.17
C VAL A 87 11.48 -2.75 1.28
N VAL A 88 11.85 -3.94 0.82
CA VAL A 88 10.98 -5.14 0.92
C VAL A 88 10.73 -5.50 2.39
N ALA A 89 11.74 -5.41 3.26
CA ALA A 89 11.56 -5.59 4.70
C ALA A 89 10.61 -4.53 5.31
N SER A 90 10.71 -3.28 4.85
CA SER A 90 9.82 -2.19 5.30
C SER A 90 8.37 -2.44 4.89
N VAL A 91 8.13 -2.97 3.68
CA VAL A 91 6.78 -3.41 3.26
C VAL A 91 6.26 -4.52 4.18
N ARG A 92 7.07 -5.53 4.48
CA ARG A 92 6.67 -6.61 5.41
C ARG A 92 6.29 -6.07 6.77
N THR A 93 7.07 -5.14 7.32
CA THR A 93 6.84 -4.53 8.63
C THR A 93 5.59 -3.66 8.64
N LEU A 94 5.37 -2.81 7.63
CA LEU A 94 4.20 -1.96 7.56
C LEU A 94 2.91 -2.79 7.47
N LEU A 95 2.91 -3.85 6.66
CA LEU A 95 1.75 -4.72 6.44
C LEU A 95 1.53 -5.77 7.55
N MET A 96 2.04 -5.53 8.75
CA MET A 96 1.72 -6.32 9.93
C MET A 96 0.45 -5.74 10.59
N PRO A 97 -0.69 -6.44 10.55
CA PRO A 97 -1.87 -6.01 11.27
C PRO A 97 -1.64 -6.07 12.79
N SER A 98 -2.19 -5.10 13.51
CA SER A 98 -2.17 -5.06 14.97
C SER A 98 -3.57 -4.87 15.52
N GLU A 99 -3.99 -5.71 16.46
CA GLU A 99 -5.27 -5.54 17.13
C GLU A 99 -5.22 -4.39 18.15
N GLU A 100 -4.05 -4.04 18.63
CA GLU A 100 -3.84 -3.04 19.68
C GLU A 100 -3.01 -1.86 19.15
N GLY A 101 -3.05 -0.75 19.89
CA GLY A 101 -2.33 0.48 19.55
C GLY A 101 -3.07 1.41 18.58
N ASP A 102 -2.35 2.40 18.08
CA ASP A 102 -2.80 3.41 17.13
C ASP A 102 -2.04 3.32 15.80
N GLY A 103 -2.50 4.09 14.80
CA GLY A 103 -1.83 4.19 13.50
C GLY A 103 -2.09 3.01 12.55
N PHE A 104 -1.16 2.81 11.60
CA PHE A 104 -1.39 1.96 10.43
C PHE A 104 -1.83 0.54 10.80
N GLY A 105 -1.12 -0.14 11.70
CA GLY A 105 -1.38 -1.55 12.03
C GLY A 105 -2.81 -1.81 12.50
N ARG A 106 -3.36 -0.90 13.32
CA ARG A 106 -4.74 -0.98 13.82
C ARG A 106 -5.77 -0.71 12.74
N HIS A 107 -5.60 0.37 11.97
CA HIS A 107 -6.49 0.65 10.84
C HIS A 107 -6.47 -0.48 9.80
N TYR A 108 -5.29 -1.04 9.54
CA TYR A 108 -5.10 -2.14 8.61
C TYR A 108 -5.76 -3.43 9.08
N TYR A 109 -5.65 -3.77 10.37
CA TYR A 109 -6.36 -4.91 10.98
C TYR A 109 -7.89 -4.78 10.84
N VAL A 110 -8.44 -3.59 11.09
CA VAL A 110 -9.88 -3.33 10.93
C VAL A 110 -10.30 -3.44 9.46
N ALA A 111 -9.52 -2.87 8.53
CA ALA A 111 -9.81 -2.94 7.10
C ALA A 111 -9.81 -4.39 6.58
N LEU A 112 -8.85 -5.22 7.01
CA LEU A 112 -8.77 -6.63 6.64
C LEU A 112 -9.99 -7.46 7.07
N GLN A 113 -10.61 -7.13 8.21
CA GLN A 113 -11.81 -7.82 8.68
C GLN A 113 -13.09 -7.32 8.00
N ARG A 114 -13.12 -6.03 7.68
CA ARG A 114 -14.31 -5.36 7.15
C ARG A 114 -14.50 -5.60 5.65
N ASP A 115 -13.41 -5.68 4.90
CA ASP A 115 -13.42 -5.63 3.44
C ASP A 115 -12.71 -6.86 2.83
N PRO A 116 -13.44 -7.78 2.18
CA PRO A 116 -12.84 -8.98 1.59
C PRO A 116 -11.86 -8.66 0.45
N ASP A 117 -12.05 -7.55 -0.27
CA ASP A 117 -11.14 -7.16 -1.35
C ASP A 117 -9.77 -6.74 -0.80
N VAL A 118 -9.74 -6.12 0.39
CA VAL A 118 -8.50 -5.82 1.12
C VAL A 118 -7.80 -7.12 1.53
N GLY A 119 -8.54 -8.12 2.01
CA GLY A 119 -8.00 -9.45 2.35
C GLY A 119 -7.36 -10.17 1.16
N LEU A 120 -8.03 -10.17 0.01
CA LEU A 120 -7.52 -10.75 -1.23
C LEU A 120 -6.28 -10.01 -1.74
N ALA A 121 -6.29 -8.68 -1.71
CA ALA A 121 -5.15 -7.88 -2.11
C ALA A 121 -3.94 -8.06 -1.18
N HIS A 122 -4.18 -8.19 0.13
CA HIS A 122 -3.15 -8.52 1.11
C HIS A 122 -2.51 -9.88 0.80
N ALA A 123 -3.32 -10.91 0.56
CA ALA A 123 -2.82 -12.24 0.23
C ALA A 123 -1.94 -12.23 -1.04
N ALA A 124 -2.32 -11.44 -2.05
CA ALA A 124 -1.53 -11.28 -3.27
C ALA A 124 -0.17 -10.62 -3.00
N VAL A 125 -0.11 -9.59 -2.16
CA VAL A 125 1.16 -8.97 -1.74
C VAL A 125 2.02 -9.96 -0.94
N ARG A 126 1.43 -10.68 0.02
CA ARG A 126 2.13 -11.67 0.85
C ARG A 126 2.72 -12.80 0.02
N ALA A 127 2.09 -13.20 -1.07
CA ALA A 127 2.60 -14.24 -1.97
C ALA A 127 3.90 -13.83 -2.67
N LEU A 128 4.09 -12.53 -2.94
CA LEU A 128 5.31 -11.97 -3.56
C LEU A 128 6.43 -11.70 -2.55
N LEU A 129 6.10 -11.65 -1.26
CA LEU A 129 7.03 -11.40 -0.16
C LEU A 129 7.55 -12.70 0.48
N ARG A 130 7.29 -13.87 -0.13
CA ARG A 130 7.75 -15.18 0.35
C ARG A 130 9.24 -15.38 0.13
#